data_AF-A0A971SCQ4-F1
#
_entry.id   AF-A0A971SCQ4-F1
#
_cell.length_a   1.000
_cell.length_b   1.000
_cell.length_c   1.000
_cell.angle_alpha   90.00
_cell.angle_beta   90.00
_cell.angle_gamma   90.00
#
_symmetry.space_group_name_H-M   'P 1'
#
loop_
_entity.id
_entity.type
_entity.pdbx_description
1 polymer ?
#
loop_
_entity_poly.entity_id
_entity_poly.type
_entity_poly.pdbx_seq_one_letter_code
_entity_poly.pdbx_strand_id
1 'polypeptide(L)'
;MFRYRLAVICLLVIIFGIIGCLGSGFARIVEPFIETYNRNNLIRLHVVADGNSPEAQQLKLKVRDKIIEITEPLLIKIEHPVEAERILRSKLPLFEKTARQIIQANGLDMDVKVSLEQFTFPEIAYPFGQLPAGEYKGLKVILGSGEGKNWWCVLYPPLCLLDPDAPTFKSSQAEPPQEVEYRLAILEELIKGKDLSLNSFWKEWGRFFGLI
;
A
#
# COMPACT_ATOMS: atom_id res chain seq x y z
N MET A 1 -22.44 -13.99 54.42
CA MET A 1 -22.66 -13.79 52.97
C MET A 1 -21.91 -12.59 52.38
N PHE A 2 -21.87 -11.42 53.03
CA PHE A 2 -21.19 -10.22 52.49
C PHE A 2 -19.66 -10.40 52.28
N ARG A 3 -18.97 -11.05 53.23
CA ARG A 3 -17.51 -11.29 53.15
C ARG A 3 -17.11 -12.20 51.98
N TYR A 4 -17.96 -13.16 51.61
CA TYR A 4 -17.74 -14.03 50.45
C TYR A 4 -17.98 -13.31 49.13
N ARG A 5 -18.97 -12.41 49.07
CA ARG A 5 -19.22 -11.59 47.87
C ARG A 5 -18.07 -10.63 47.59
N LEU A 6 -17.52 -10.00 48.63
CA LEU A 6 -16.36 -9.11 48.48
C LEU A 6 -15.12 -9.87 48.01
N ALA A 7 -14.87 -11.07 48.56
CA ALA A 7 -13.75 -11.92 48.14
C ALA A 7 -13.87 -12.37 46.67
N VAL A 8 -15.08 -12.71 46.20
CA VAL A 8 -15.33 -13.08 44.81
C VAL A 8 -15.10 -11.90 43.87
N ILE A 9 -15.55 -10.70 44.23
CA ILE A 9 -15.32 -9.48 43.42
C ILE A 9 -13.83 -9.18 43.32
N CYS A 10 -13.08 -9.24 44.43
CA CYS A 10 -11.64 -9.03 44.40
C CYS A 10 -10.91 -10.07 43.55
N LEU A 11 -11.32 -11.34 43.61
CA LEU A 11 -10.75 -12.40 42.78
C LEU A 11 -11.00 -12.14 41.28
N LEU A 12 -12.22 -11.73 40.91
CA LEU A 12 -12.56 -11.42 39.52
C LEU A 12 -11.77 -10.21 38.99
N VAL A 13 -11.58 -9.17 39.80
CA VAL A 13 -10.76 -8.00 39.43
C VAL A 13 -9.30 -8.39 39.22
N ILE A 14 -8.75 -9.25 40.08
CA ILE A 14 -7.36 -9.74 39.93
C ILE A 14 -7.22 -10.60 38.68
N ILE A 15 -8.18 -11.49 38.39
CA ILE A 15 -8.17 -12.30 37.17
C ILE A 15 -8.25 -11.42 35.92
N PHE A 16 -9.13 -10.42 35.90
CA PHE A 16 -9.24 -9.49 34.76
C PHE A 16 -7.98 -8.63 34.59
N GLY A 17 -7.36 -8.20 35.70
CA GLY A 17 -6.08 -7.50 35.67
C GLY A 17 -4.93 -8.35 35.14
N ILE A 18 -4.88 -9.63 35.53
CA ILE A 18 -3.87 -10.59 35.03
C ILE A 18 -4.09 -10.90 33.55
N ILE A 19 -5.34 -11.08 33.10
CA ILE A 19 -5.68 -11.25 31.69
C ILE A 19 -5.33 -9.99 30.89
N GLY A 20 -5.55 -8.79 31.43
CA GLY A 20 -5.11 -7.54 30.80
C GLY A 20 -3.59 -7.41 30.69
N CYS A 21 -2.84 -7.84 31.71
CA CYS A 21 -1.37 -7.84 31.70
C CYS A 21 -0.79 -8.92 30.79
N LEU A 22 -1.36 -10.13 30.74
CA LEU A 22 -0.94 -11.22 29.85
C LEU A 22 -1.43 -11.01 28.40
N GLY A 23 -2.53 -10.27 28.22
CA GLY A 23 -3.07 -9.83 26.94
C GLY A 23 -2.28 -8.71 26.27
N SER A 24 -1.15 -8.30 26.84
CA SER A 24 -0.13 -7.49 26.15
C SER A 24 0.68 -8.31 25.12
N GLY A 25 0.17 -9.48 24.71
CA GLY A 25 0.64 -10.21 23.54
C GLY A 25 0.08 -9.61 22.25
N PHE A 26 0.86 -8.71 21.64
CA PHE A 26 0.88 -8.46 20.20
C PHE A 26 -0.40 -7.90 19.55
N ALA A 27 -0.94 -6.79 20.08
CA ALA A 27 -1.37 -5.76 19.15
C ALA A 27 -0.10 -5.12 18.57
N ARG A 28 0.47 -5.70 17.50
CA ARG A 28 1.30 -4.89 16.60
C ARG A 28 0.35 -3.83 16.06
N ILE A 29 0.41 -2.64 16.65
CA ILE A 29 -0.08 -1.44 15.99
C ILE A 29 0.74 -1.39 14.71
N VAL A 30 0.17 -1.91 13.61
CA VAL A 30 0.63 -1.55 12.28
C VAL A 30 0.31 -0.06 12.22
N GLU A 31 1.32 0.78 12.39
CA GLU A 31 1.15 2.22 12.17
C GLU A 31 0.45 2.39 10.81
N PRO A 32 -0.58 3.23 10.71
CA PRO A 32 -1.22 3.48 9.43
C PRO A 32 -0.15 3.99 8.46
N PHE A 33 0.23 3.13 7.52
CA PHE A 33 1.32 3.29 6.55
C PHE A 33 1.22 4.61 5.75
N ILE A 34 0.04 5.22 5.71
CA ILE A 34 -0.26 6.51 5.07
C ILE A 34 0.43 7.69 5.77
N GLU A 35 0.69 7.67 7.08
CA GLU A 35 1.46 8.76 7.71
C GLU A 35 2.94 8.77 7.26
N THR A 36 3.44 7.63 6.78
CA THR A 36 4.84 7.51 6.33
C THR A 36 5.05 8.08 4.94
N TYR A 37 4.04 8.19 4.06
CA TYR A 37 4.21 8.69 2.69
C TYR A 37 3.48 10.01 2.44
N ASN A 38 4.24 11.04 2.09
CA ASN A 38 3.75 12.38 1.87
C ASN A 38 4.40 13.05 0.65
N ARG A 39 3.97 14.26 0.34
CA ARG A 39 4.43 15.01 -0.84
C ARG A 39 5.95 15.29 -0.86
N ASN A 40 6.61 15.21 0.29
CA ASN A 40 8.03 15.55 0.44
C ASN A 40 8.96 14.35 0.33
N ASN A 41 8.45 13.13 0.52
CA ASN A 41 9.26 11.92 0.48
C ASN A 41 8.94 10.98 -0.68
N LEU A 42 7.94 11.31 -1.50
CA LEU A 42 7.60 10.57 -2.70
C LEU A 42 8.20 11.20 -3.96
N ILE A 43 8.70 10.35 -4.84
CA ILE A 43 8.91 10.69 -6.25
C ILE A 43 8.02 9.77 -7.07
N ARG A 44 7.11 10.34 -7.84
CA ARG A 44 6.13 9.58 -8.63
C ARG A 44 6.60 9.42 -10.08
N LEU A 45 6.15 8.38 -10.76
CA LEU A 45 6.34 8.20 -12.20
C LEU A 45 5.04 8.51 -12.93
N HIS A 46 5.13 9.30 -13.99
CA HIS A 46 4.01 9.64 -14.87
C HIS A 46 4.42 9.42 -16.32
N VAL A 47 3.84 8.42 -16.98
CA VAL A 47 4.06 8.20 -18.42
C VAL A 47 2.79 8.55 -19.18
N VAL A 48 2.93 9.41 -20.19
CA VAL A 48 1.85 9.90 -21.04
C VAL A 48 2.03 9.36 -22.44
N ALA A 49 1.02 8.65 -22.95
CA ALA A 49 1.04 8.14 -24.32
C ALA A 49 0.75 9.26 -25.34
N ASP A 50 1.13 9.02 -26.59
CA ASP A 50 0.76 9.90 -27.71
C ASP A 50 -0.76 9.98 -27.89
N GLY A 51 -1.47 8.88 -27.68
CA GLY A 51 -2.93 8.84 -27.80
C GLY A 51 -3.55 7.64 -27.08
N ASN A 52 -4.85 7.43 -27.33
CA ASN A 52 -5.64 6.37 -26.69
C ASN A 52 -5.78 5.10 -27.52
N SER A 53 -5.09 5.00 -28.67
CA SER A 53 -5.08 3.76 -29.46
C SER A 53 -4.45 2.61 -28.65
N PRO A 54 -4.87 1.36 -28.89
CA PRO A 54 -4.28 0.20 -28.23
C PRO A 54 -2.75 0.16 -28.37
N GLU A 55 -2.22 0.53 -29.53
CA GLU A 55 -0.78 0.56 -29.83
C GLU A 55 -0.06 1.62 -29.00
N ALA A 56 -0.62 2.83 -28.89
CA ALA A 56 -0.05 3.90 -28.09
C ALA A 56 -0.06 3.56 -26.59
N GLN A 57 -1.14 2.93 -26.12
CA GLN A 57 -1.23 2.46 -24.74
C GLN A 57 -0.25 1.33 -24.46
N GLN A 58 -0.08 0.37 -25.38
CA GLN A 58 0.90 -0.71 -25.23
C GLN A 58 2.34 -0.17 -25.23
N LEU A 59 2.64 0.80 -26.11
CA LEU A 59 3.95 1.44 -26.18
C LEU A 59 4.28 2.17 -24.88
N LYS A 60 3.30 2.89 -24.30
CA LYS A 60 3.42 3.51 -22.97
C LYS A 60 3.78 2.49 -21.90
N LEU A 61 3.10 1.34 -21.88
CA LEU A 61 3.39 0.28 -20.90
C LEU A 61 4.81 -0.27 -21.07
N LYS A 62 5.27 -0.52 -22.30
CA LYS A 62 6.66 -0.95 -22.57
C LYS A 62 7.70 0.07 -22.06
N VAL A 63 7.46 1.36 -22.32
CA VAL A 63 8.36 2.43 -21.84
C VAL A 63 8.35 2.51 -20.31
N ARG A 64 7.17 2.48 -19.69
CA ARG A 64 6.99 2.43 -18.23
C ARG A 64 7.82 1.31 -17.63
N ASP A 65 7.63 0.09 -18.14
CA ASP A 65 8.26 -1.12 -17.61
C ASP A 65 9.77 -1.02 -17.65
N LYS A 66 10.32 -0.53 -18.77
CA LYS A 66 11.77 -0.37 -18.92
C LYS A 66 12.35 0.70 -18.01
N ILE A 67 11.62 1.79 -17.78
CA ILE A 67 12.04 2.83 -16.83
C ILE A 67 12.05 2.28 -15.41
N ILE A 68 11.00 1.54 -15.01
CA ILE A 68 10.95 0.89 -13.69
C ILE A 68 12.16 -0.04 -13.51
N GLU A 69 12.43 -0.92 -14.48
CA GLU A 69 13.58 -1.84 -14.46
C GLU A 69 14.93 -1.12 -14.28
N ILE A 70 15.12 0.04 -14.93
CA ILE A 70 16.36 0.83 -14.79
C ILE A 70 16.42 1.49 -13.42
N THR A 71 15.31 2.02 -12.92
CA THR A 71 15.27 2.81 -11.68
C THR A 71 15.32 1.97 -10.41
N GLU A 72 14.78 0.76 -10.43
CA GLU A 72 14.74 -0.14 -9.27
C GLU A 72 16.12 -0.32 -8.60
N PRO A 73 17.18 -0.80 -9.30
CA PRO A 73 18.48 -0.99 -8.68
C PRO A 73 19.16 0.33 -8.28
N LEU A 74 18.75 1.45 -8.88
CA LEU A 74 19.29 2.78 -8.56
C LEU A 74 18.70 3.33 -7.24
N LEU A 75 17.48 2.94 -6.91
CA LEU A 75 16.71 3.52 -5.80
C LEU A 75 16.57 2.59 -4.60
N ILE A 76 16.75 1.27 -4.77
CA ILE A 76 16.53 0.27 -3.71
C ILE A 76 17.42 0.45 -2.47
N LYS A 77 18.61 1.04 -2.62
CA LYS A 77 19.55 1.31 -1.52
C LYS A 77 19.52 2.75 -1.02
N ILE A 78 18.58 3.56 -1.50
CA ILE A 78 18.52 4.98 -1.19
C ILE A 78 17.53 5.19 -0.05
N GLU A 79 18.00 5.85 1.01
CA GLU A 79 17.20 6.13 2.21
C GLU A 79 16.57 7.54 2.18
N HIS A 80 17.16 8.45 1.41
CA HIS A 80 16.73 9.85 1.36
C HIS A 80 16.16 10.29 0.00
N PRO A 81 14.98 10.94 -0.03
CA PRO A 81 14.33 11.36 -1.27
C PRO A 81 15.15 12.37 -2.09
N VAL A 82 15.94 13.21 -1.41
CA VAL A 82 16.83 14.20 -2.07
C VAL A 82 17.91 13.50 -2.90
N GLU A 83 18.45 12.40 -2.38
CA GLU A 83 19.47 11.63 -3.08
C GLU A 83 18.87 10.86 -4.27
N ALA A 84 17.67 10.29 -4.08
CA ALA A 84 16.91 9.65 -5.16
C ALA A 84 16.63 10.65 -6.29
N GLU A 85 16.20 11.86 -5.96
CA GLU A 85 16.00 12.93 -6.93
C GLU A 85 17.28 13.25 -7.70
N ARG A 86 18.41 13.44 -6.99
CA ARG A 86 19.70 13.76 -7.61
C ARG A 86 20.13 12.68 -8.61
N ILE A 87 19.98 11.41 -8.24
CA ILE A 87 20.27 10.28 -9.12
C ILE A 87 19.37 10.32 -10.35
N LEU A 88 18.04 10.46 -10.16
CA LEU A 88 17.09 10.52 -11.27
C LEU A 88 17.36 11.70 -12.21
N ARG A 89 17.66 12.89 -11.69
CA ARG A 89 18.06 14.06 -12.50
C ARG A 89 19.28 13.76 -13.36
N SER A 90 20.31 13.12 -12.80
CA SER A 90 21.52 12.76 -13.54
C SER A 90 21.27 11.71 -14.65
N LYS A 91 20.16 10.97 -14.57
CA LYS A 91 19.78 9.91 -15.50
C LYS A 91 18.66 10.31 -16.47
N LEU A 92 18.19 11.56 -16.46
CA LEU A 92 17.20 12.04 -17.44
C LEU A 92 17.57 11.71 -18.91
N PRO A 93 18.81 11.94 -19.37
CA PRO A 93 19.20 11.60 -20.74
C PRO A 93 19.12 10.08 -21.02
N LEU A 94 19.36 9.25 -20.01
CA LEU A 94 19.25 7.80 -20.14
C LEU A 94 17.79 7.36 -20.32
N PHE A 95 16.86 7.94 -19.57
CA PHE A 95 15.44 7.63 -19.68
C PHE A 95 14.88 8.07 -21.05
N GLU A 96 15.25 9.26 -21.51
CA GLU A 96 14.86 9.76 -22.83
C GLU A 96 15.40 8.86 -23.95
N LYS A 97 16.69 8.50 -23.88
CA LYS A 97 17.30 7.56 -24.84
C LYS A 97 16.59 6.21 -24.84
N THR A 98 16.29 5.66 -23.65
CA THR A 98 15.62 4.37 -23.51
C THR A 98 14.22 4.38 -24.14
N ALA A 99 13.43 5.42 -23.85
CA ALA A 99 12.10 5.59 -24.44
C ALA A 99 12.17 5.72 -25.97
N ARG A 100 13.11 6.50 -26.51
CA ARG A 100 13.34 6.60 -27.97
C ARG A 100 13.73 5.27 -28.60
N GLN A 101 14.60 4.49 -27.97
CA GLN A 101 14.99 3.17 -28.46
C GLN A 101 13.79 2.22 -28.54
N ILE A 102 12.89 2.26 -27.55
CA ILE A 102 11.68 1.45 -27.56
C ILE A 102 10.75 1.89 -28.70
N ILE A 103 10.53 3.19 -28.87
CA ILE A 103 9.73 3.75 -29.98
C ILE A 103 10.26 3.27 -31.34
N GLN A 104 11.57 3.41 -31.58
CA GLN A 104 12.22 3.00 -32.82
C GLN A 104 12.14 1.48 -33.04
N ALA A 105 12.31 0.67 -31.99
CA ALA A 105 12.18 -0.79 -32.07
C ALA A 105 10.75 -1.25 -32.41
N ASN A 106 9.74 -0.41 -32.21
CA ASN A 106 8.35 -0.66 -32.62
C ASN A 106 8.03 -0.05 -33.99
N GLY A 107 9.04 0.41 -34.74
CA GLY A 107 8.86 0.96 -36.09
C GLY A 107 8.21 2.34 -36.14
N LEU A 108 8.25 3.08 -35.03
CA LEU A 108 7.69 4.42 -34.91
C LEU A 108 8.82 5.45 -34.81
N ASP A 109 8.52 6.68 -35.20
CA ASP A 109 9.38 7.85 -34.99
C ASP A 109 8.53 8.96 -34.39
N MET A 110 8.80 9.30 -33.12
CA MET A 110 8.07 10.33 -32.39
C MET A 110 8.96 10.95 -31.32
N ASP A 111 8.65 12.19 -30.98
CA ASP A 111 9.36 12.91 -29.94
C ASP A 111 9.11 12.29 -28.56
N VAL A 112 10.14 12.38 -27.73
CA VAL A 112 10.08 12.01 -26.31
C VAL A 112 10.55 13.19 -25.49
N LYS A 113 9.77 13.55 -24.47
CA LYS A 113 10.17 14.55 -23.48
C LYS A 113 10.19 13.90 -22.10
N VAL A 114 11.33 14.02 -21.42
CA VAL A 114 11.48 13.53 -20.04
C VAL A 114 11.86 14.69 -19.13
N SER A 115 11.14 14.85 -18.02
CA SER A 115 11.42 15.89 -17.03
C SER A 115 11.22 15.37 -15.60
N LEU A 116 11.91 16.01 -14.64
CA LEU A 116 11.76 15.73 -13.21
C LEU A 116 11.44 17.03 -12.47
N GLU A 117 10.16 17.26 -12.20
CA GLU A 117 9.63 18.52 -11.70
C GLU A 117 8.44 18.26 -10.75
N GLN A 118 7.79 19.32 -10.26
CA GLN A 118 6.52 19.21 -9.55
C GLN A 118 5.36 19.15 -10.56
N PHE A 119 4.46 18.20 -10.34
CA PHE A 119 3.26 18.04 -11.14
C PHE A 119 2.05 17.83 -10.25
N THR A 120 0.88 18.24 -10.74
CA THR A 120 -0.40 17.91 -10.14
C THR A 120 -0.74 16.45 -10.44
N PHE A 121 -0.88 15.66 -9.39
CA PHE A 121 -1.40 14.30 -9.49
C PHE A 121 -2.85 14.25 -9.00
N PRO A 122 -3.72 13.47 -9.68
CA PRO A 122 -5.01 13.14 -9.14
C PRO A 122 -4.86 12.25 -7.89
N GLU A 123 -5.96 12.09 -7.18
CA GLU A 123 -6.06 11.07 -6.15
C GLU A 123 -6.03 9.67 -6.80
N ILE A 124 -5.15 8.80 -6.31
CA ILE A 124 -4.95 7.45 -6.86
C ILE A 124 -4.88 6.44 -5.71
N ALA A 125 -5.62 5.35 -5.85
CA ALA A 125 -5.55 4.20 -4.96
C ALA A 125 -4.38 3.29 -5.37
N TYR A 126 -3.59 2.87 -4.39
CA TYR A 126 -2.53 1.88 -4.50
C TYR A 126 -2.80 0.71 -3.54
N PRO A 127 -2.16 -0.46 -3.71
CA PRO A 127 -2.34 -1.60 -2.81
C PRO A 127 -2.04 -1.31 -1.34
N PHE A 128 -1.16 -0.34 -1.07
CA PHE A 128 -0.75 0.07 0.27
C PHE A 128 -1.61 1.22 0.86
N GLY A 129 -2.55 1.77 0.10
CA GLY A 129 -3.39 2.89 0.52
C GLY A 129 -3.69 3.90 -0.59
N GLN A 130 -4.45 4.94 -0.26
CA GLN A 130 -4.83 5.99 -1.20
C GLN A 130 -3.94 7.22 -1.02
N LEU A 131 -3.37 7.71 -2.13
CA LEU A 131 -2.60 8.95 -2.13
C LEU A 131 -3.50 10.13 -2.57
N PRO A 132 -3.62 11.20 -1.76
CA PRO A 132 -4.52 12.32 -2.06
C PRO A 132 -4.03 13.12 -3.26
N ALA A 133 -4.95 13.84 -3.91
CA ALA A 133 -4.61 14.78 -4.98
C ALA A 133 -3.66 15.89 -4.47
N GLY A 134 -2.81 16.40 -5.37
CA GLY A 134 -1.94 17.54 -5.08
C GLY A 134 -0.64 17.55 -5.89
N GLU A 135 0.24 18.49 -5.51
CA GLU A 135 1.56 18.63 -6.13
C GLU A 135 2.54 17.62 -5.54
N TYR A 136 3.13 16.80 -6.41
CA TYR A 136 4.19 15.86 -6.06
C TYR A 136 5.36 16.06 -7.00
N LYS A 137 6.55 15.73 -6.50
CA LYS A 137 7.71 15.56 -7.37
C LYS A 137 7.48 14.31 -8.23
N GLY A 138 7.68 14.44 -9.53
CA GLY A 138 7.45 13.34 -10.46
C GLY A 138 8.46 13.30 -11.61
N LEU A 139 8.79 12.09 -12.05
CA LEU A 139 9.44 11.82 -13.32
C LEU A 139 8.35 11.70 -14.38
N LYS A 140 8.26 12.68 -15.27
CA LYS A 140 7.27 12.72 -16.35
C LYS A 140 7.93 12.34 -17.67
N VAL A 141 7.32 11.39 -18.38
CA VAL A 141 7.75 10.89 -19.68
C VAL A 141 6.57 11.06 -20.64
N ILE A 142 6.72 11.95 -21.62
CA ILE A 142 5.70 12.23 -22.63
C ILE A 142 6.16 11.62 -23.95
N LEU A 143 5.31 10.76 -24.52
CA LEU A 143 5.51 10.16 -25.84
C LEU A 143 4.66 10.92 -26.85
N GLY A 144 5.26 11.39 -27.95
CA GLY A 144 4.57 12.14 -29.00
C GLY A 144 3.89 13.42 -28.49
N SER A 145 2.62 13.59 -28.86
CA SER A 145 1.76 14.72 -28.49
C SER A 145 1.39 14.76 -27.00
N GLY A 146 1.38 13.61 -26.33
CA GLY A 146 1.02 13.51 -24.92
C GLY A 146 -0.48 13.69 -24.62
N GLU A 147 -1.35 13.38 -25.57
CA GLU A 147 -2.81 13.50 -25.43
C GLU A 147 -3.50 12.21 -24.93
N GLY A 148 -2.72 11.14 -24.77
CA GLY A 148 -3.22 9.84 -24.34
C GLY A 148 -3.44 9.72 -22.83
N LYS A 149 -4.07 8.61 -22.43
CA LYS A 149 -4.24 8.25 -21.02
C LYS A 149 -2.92 8.18 -20.29
N ASN A 150 -2.93 8.69 -19.07
CA ASN A 150 -1.83 8.68 -18.14
C ASN A 150 -1.58 7.28 -17.55
N TRP A 151 -0.34 7.03 -17.14
CA TRP A 151 0.00 5.96 -16.21
C TRP A 151 0.70 6.56 -14.99
N TRP A 152 0.27 6.18 -13.79
CA TRP A 152 0.74 6.75 -12.54
C TRP A 152 1.37 5.68 -11.66
N CYS A 153 2.49 6.00 -11.02
CA CYS A 153 3.16 5.07 -10.13
C CYS A 153 4.04 5.79 -9.10
N VAL A 154 4.51 5.11 -8.06
CA VAL A 154 5.43 5.67 -7.05
C VAL A 154 6.83 5.07 -7.24
N LEU A 155 7.74 5.90 -7.74
CA LEU A 155 9.11 5.52 -8.12
C LEU A 155 10.07 5.51 -6.93
N TYR A 156 9.91 6.47 -6.02
CA TYR A 156 10.64 6.53 -4.76
C TYR A 156 9.68 6.71 -3.57
N PRO A 157 9.76 5.84 -2.53
CA PRO A 157 10.48 4.56 -2.57
C PRO A 157 9.93 3.66 -3.70
N PRO A 158 10.65 2.60 -4.12
CA PRO A 158 10.31 1.80 -5.30
C PRO A 158 9.05 0.92 -5.10
N LEU A 159 7.90 1.56 -4.88
CA LEU A 159 6.61 0.92 -4.66
C LEU A 159 5.90 0.54 -5.97
N CYS A 160 6.43 0.98 -7.12
CA CYS A 160 5.95 0.54 -8.43
C CYS A 160 5.96 -0.96 -8.65
N LEU A 161 6.79 -1.68 -7.89
CA LEU A 161 6.85 -3.13 -7.90
C LEU A 161 5.65 -3.78 -7.19
N LEU A 162 4.90 -3.03 -6.38
CA LEU A 162 3.75 -3.57 -5.67
C LEU A 162 2.45 -3.46 -6.48
N ASP A 163 2.48 -2.77 -7.63
CA ASP A 163 1.31 -2.58 -8.49
C ASP A 163 0.93 -3.90 -9.17
N PRO A 164 -0.31 -4.40 -9.04
CA PRO A 164 -0.76 -5.64 -9.67
C PRO A 164 -0.61 -5.64 -11.21
N ASP A 165 -0.55 -4.46 -11.83
CA ASP A 165 -0.34 -4.29 -13.27
C ASP A 165 1.15 -4.10 -13.66
N ALA A 166 2.07 -4.23 -12.69
CA ALA A 166 3.52 -4.24 -12.94
C ALA A 166 3.99 -5.62 -13.44
N PRO A 167 4.93 -5.71 -14.39
CA PRO A 167 5.25 -6.96 -15.08
C PRO A 167 5.91 -8.07 -14.25
N THR A 168 6.26 -7.83 -12.98
CA THR A 168 7.18 -8.75 -12.27
C THR A 168 6.88 -8.95 -10.78
N PHE A 169 5.69 -8.61 -10.29
CA PHE A 169 5.33 -8.94 -8.90
C PHE A 169 4.55 -10.25 -8.82
N LYS A 170 5.28 -11.35 -8.66
CA LYS A 170 4.74 -12.50 -7.92
C LYS A 170 5.06 -12.29 -6.44
N SER A 171 4.30 -11.44 -5.75
CA SER A 171 4.17 -11.69 -4.32
C SER A 171 3.39 -12.97 -4.12
N SER A 172 3.85 -13.78 -3.18
CA SER A 172 2.95 -14.60 -2.40
C SER A 172 1.89 -13.67 -1.80
N GLN A 173 0.72 -13.64 -2.42
CA GLN A 173 -0.56 -13.13 -1.94
C GLN A 173 -0.47 -11.98 -0.93
N ALA A 174 -0.62 -10.74 -1.43
CA ALA A 174 -1.19 -9.70 -0.60
C ALA A 174 -2.67 -10.07 -0.40
N GLU A 175 -2.98 -10.68 0.74
CA GLU A 175 -4.37 -10.89 1.14
C GLU A 175 -5.07 -9.52 1.26
N PRO A 176 -6.33 -9.40 0.78
CA PRO A 176 -7.11 -8.19 0.98
C PRO A 176 -7.21 -7.88 2.47
N PRO A 177 -7.41 -6.62 2.88
CA PRO A 177 -7.55 -6.27 4.30
C PRO A 177 -8.70 -7.10 4.87
N GLN A 178 -8.35 -8.11 5.68
CA GLN A 178 -9.35 -8.96 6.30
C GLN A 178 -10.06 -8.12 7.36
N GLU A 179 -11.39 -8.16 7.34
CA GLU A 179 -12.22 -7.63 8.40
C GLU A 179 -11.83 -8.35 9.70
N VAL A 180 -11.15 -7.64 10.60
CA VAL A 180 -10.61 -8.26 11.82
C VAL A 180 -11.76 -8.54 12.78
N GLU A 181 -12.28 -9.76 12.72
CA GLU A 181 -13.22 -10.27 13.72
C GLU A 181 -12.43 -10.67 14.97
N TYR A 182 -12.54 -9.88 16.04
CA TYR A 182 -11.89 -10.19 17.32
C TYR A 182 -12.55 -11.41 17.97
N ARG A 183 -11.95 -12.59 17.77
CA ARG A 183 -12.39 -13.84 18.40
C ARG A 183 -11.48 -14.18 19.58
N LEU A 184 -12.07 -14.39 20.75
CA LEU A 184 -11.34 -14.86 21.93
C LEU A 184 -11.05 -16.36 21.79
N ALA A 185 -9.89 -16.70 21.22
CA ALA A 185 -9.51 -18.09 20.91
C ALA A 185 -9.64 -19.04 22.12
N ILE A 186 -9.22 -18.59 23.31
CA ILE A 186 -9.33 -19.35 24.57
C ILE A 186 -10.82 -19.62 24.92
N LEU A 187 -11.69 -18.64 24.67
CA LEU A 187 -13.12 -18.77 24.95
C LEU A 187 -13.78 -19.74 23.97
N GLU A 188 -13.41 -19.69 22.69
CA GLU A 188 -13.94 -20.61 21.67
C GLU A 188 -13.54 -22.07 21.92
N GLU A 189 -12.30 -22.31 22.36
CA GLU A 189 -11.81 -23.65 22.68
C GLU A 189 -12.50 -24.23 23.92
N LEU A 190 -12.72 -23.39 24.94
CA LEU A 190 -13.48 -23.75 26.15
C LEU A 190 -14.97 -24.01 25.86
N ILE A 191 -15.57 -23.29 24.91
CA ILE A 191 -16.97 -23.45 24.51
C ILE A 191 -17.16 -24.69 23.63
N LYS A 192 -16.23 -24.97 22.70
CA LYS A 192 -16.21 -26.20 21.88
C LYS A 192 -16.14 -27.46 22.74
N GLY A 193 -15.35 -27.45 23.82
CA GLY A 193 -15.26 -28.57 24.76
C GLY A 193 -16.53 -28.82 25.57
N LYS A 194 -17.51 -27.90 25.54
CA LYS A 194 -18.75 -27.97 26.33
C LYS A 194 -20.04 -28.03 25.50
N ASP A 195 -19.92 -28.14 24.17
CA ASP A 195 -21.04 -28.21 23.22
C ASP A 195 -22.08 -27.09 23.41
N LEU A 196 -21.59 -25.88 23.70
CA LEU A 196 -22.41 -24.68 23.90
C LEU A 196 -22.26 -23.75 22.69
N SER A 197 -23.32 -23.01 22.35
CA SER A 197 -23.24 -21.97 21.33
C SER A 197 -22.94 -20.61 21.98
N LEU A 198 -22.10 -19.77 21.35
CA LEU A 198 -21.82 -18.41 21.85
C LEU A 198 -23.12 -17.60 22.04
N ASN A 199 -24.09 -17.80 21.14
CA ASN A 199 -25.38 -17.12 21.19
C ASN A 199 -26.23 -17.51 22.40
N SER A 200 -26.23 -18.79 22.80
CA SER A 200 -26.93 -19.23 24.02
C SER A 200 -26.21 -18.73 25.28
N PHE A 201 -24.88 -18.73 25.27
CA PHE A 201 -24.07 -18.21 26.38
C PHE A 201 -24.38 -16.73 26.66
N TRP A 202 -24.28 -15.86 25.65
CA TRP A 202 -24.57 -14.43 25.80
C TRP A 202 -26.03 -14.14 26.17
N LYS A 203 -26.97 -14.96 25.68
CA LYS A 203 -28.40 -14.82 26.00
C LYS A 203 -28.71 -15.19 27.46
N GLU A 204 -28.10 -16.25 27.98
CA GLU A 204 -28.21 -16.60 29.40
C GLU A 204 -27.51 -15.56 30.30
N TRP A 205 -26.37 -15.03 29.86
CA TRP A 205 -25.67 -13.96 30.55
C TRP A 205 -26.50 -12.66 30.60
N GLY A 206 -27.14 -12.29 29.49
CA GLY A 206 -28.07 -11.16 29.41
C GLY A 206 -29.26 -11.30 30.37
N ARG A 207 -29.84 -12.51 30.47
CA ARG A 207 -30.90 -12.81 31.45
C ARG A 207 -30.41 -12.76 32.89
N PHE A 208 -29.21 -13.26 33.17
CA PHE A 208 -28.61 -13.24 34.51
C PHE A 208 -28.38 -11.81 35.02
N PHE A 209 -28.04 -10.87 34.13
CA PHE A 209 -27.87 -9.45 34.45
C PHE A 209 -29.11 -8.57 34.15
N GLY A 210 -30.22 -9.16 33.70
CA GLY A 210 -31.48 -8.44 33.44
C GLY A 210 -31.44 -7.44 32.28
N LEU A 211 -30.54 -7.62 31.32
CA LEU A 211 -30.36 -6.72 30.17
C LEU A 211 -31.21 -7.12 28.95
N ILE A 212 -31.78 -8.33 28.96
CA ILE A 212 -32.66 -8.93 27.94
C ILE A 212 -33.61 -9.91 28.63
#